data_AF-A0AAE8SXV6-F1
#
_entry.id   AF-A0AAE8SXV6-F1
#
_cell.length_a   1.000
_cell.length_b   1.000
_cell.length_c   1.000
_cell.angle_alpha   90.00
_cell.angle_beta   90.00
_cell.angle_gamma   90.00
#
_symmetry.space_group_name_H-M   'P 1'
#
loop_
_entity.id
_entity.type
_entity.pdbx_description
1 polymer ?
#
loop_
_entity_poly.entity_id
_entity_poly.type
_entity_poly.pdbx_seq_one_letter_code
_entity_poly.pdbx_strand_id
1 'polypeptide(L)'
;MKLLNATVFLTQLLAVSVIAMPHKNKGDNAENGVAAGGDAASAGAGRARGGAGGAGAGKGGAAGNDTAAGGDAAAGGEEEEEEAGLVLEGVFDTAIDLGGGDILTDINYPPGVNGALEIEFQNADARVLTVSENANPGTAPAGFDFLEPVSYIVKLDGGVEGLTLQKVDYKQTAGNALDISKGVLGKLCNDTNTFMVGAAVGETEFEAEELEIATIVTDLNGEFAFFVPSAGAAAGGEAGAGGEAGGAAGGKAGANTELSAISEQLSQLISLLTGGRQ
;
A
#
# COMPACT_ATOMS: atom_id res chain seq x y z
N MET A 1 -31.57 29.96 32.92
CA MET A 1 -32.58 29.31 32.06
C MET A 1 -32.18 29.57 30.60
N LYS A 2 -31.54 28.61 29.93
CA LYS A 2 -31.23 28.66 28.50
C LYS A 2 -31.47 27.26 27.91
N LEU A 3 -32.03 27.26 26.71
CA LEU A 3 -32.90 26.27 26.13
C LEU A 3 -32.20 24.97 25.72
N LEU A 4 -32.93 23.85 25.84
CA LEU A 4 -32.62 22.56 25.23
C LEU A 4 -32.80 22.65 23.71
N ASN A 5 -31.81 22.18 22.94
CA ASN A 5 -31.97 21.85 21.53
C ASN A 5 -32.38 20.38 21.42
N ALA A 6 -33.57 20.14 20.87
CA ALA A 6 -34.10 18.83 20.57
C ALA A 6 -33.69 18.42 19.14
N THR A 7 -32.91 17.35 19.02
CA THR A 7 -32.58 16.73 17.73
C THR A 7 -33.64 15.69 17.40
N VAL A 8 -34.38 15.92 16.31
CA VAL A 8 -35.34 14.96 15.74
C VAL A 8 -34.60 14.15 14.67
N PHE A 9 -34.40 12.86 14.91
CA PHE A 9 -33.97 11.90 13.90
C PHE A 9 -35.20 11.39 13.14
N LEU A 10 -35.24 11.61 11.82
CA LEU A 10 -36.21 11.00 10.92
C LEU A 10 -35.45 10.33 9.77
N THR A 11 -35.15 9.04 9.93
CA THR A 11 -34.61 8.18 8.88
C THR A 11 -35.77 7.50 8.15
N GLN A 12 -36.00 7.88 6.89
CA GLN A 12 -36.89 7.15 5.98
C GLN A 12 -36.12 6.01 5.30
N LEU A 13 -36.64 4.79 5.46
CA LEU A 13 -36.22 3.58 4.78
C LEU A 13 -36.96 3.48 3.43
N LEU A 14 -36.23 3.53 2.31
CA LEU A 14 -36.73 3.20 0.98
C LEU A 14 -35.76 2.22 0.31
N ALA A 15 -36.09 0.93 0.33
CA ALA A 15 -35.45 -0.07 -0.50
C ALA A 15 -36.33 -0.36 -1.72
N VAL A 16 -35.81 -0.01 -2.90
CA VAL A 16 -36.37 -0.34 -4.21
C VAL A 16 -35.93 -1.76 -4.60
N SER A 17 -36.87 -2.57 -5.09
CA SER A 17 -36.64 -3.94 -5.54
C SER A 17 -36.00 -3.99 -6.94
N VAL A 18 -34.94 -4.79 -7.12
CA VAL A 18 -34.37 -5.09 -8.44
C VAL A 18 -34.87 -6.46 -8.94
N ILE A 19 -35.42 -6.46 -10.15
CA ILE A 19 -35.88 -7.62 -10.91
C ILE A 19 -34.68 -8.30 -11.56
N ALA A 20 -34.44 -9.58 -11.23
CA ALA A 20 -33.50 -10.44 -11.93
C ALA A 20 -34.19 -11.13 -13.13
N MET A 21 -33.61 -11.01 -14.33
CA MET A 21 -33.92 -11.88 -15.48
C MET A 21 -32.67 -12.66 -15.89
N PRO A 22 -32.70 -14.00 -15.92
CA PRO A 22 -31.64 -14.80 -16.52
C PRO A 22 -31.88 -15.01 -18.02
N HIS A 23 -30.94 -14.55 -18.85
CA HIS A 23 -30.75 -15.05 -20.20
C HIS A 23 -29.95 -16.36 -20.14
N LYS A 24 -30.57 -17.47 -20.56
CA LYS A 24 -29.88 -18.74 -20.83
C LYS A 24 -30.04 -19.09 -22.30
N ASN A 25 -28.95 -18.91 -23.05
CA ASN A 25 -28.79 -19.41 -24.41
C ASN A 25 -28.88 -20.94 -24.41
N LYS A 26 -29.73 -21.48 -25.28
CA LYS A 26 -29.84 -22.90 -25.58
C LYS A 26 -29.32 -23.12 -26.98
N GLY A 27 -28.22 -23.87 -27.08
CA GLY A 27 -27.68 -24.37 -28.32
C GLY A 27 -28.49 -25.55 -28.88
N ASP A 28 -28.10 -25.88 -30.12
CA ASP A 28 -28.26 -27.13 -30.84
C ASP A 28 -29.54 -27.33 -31.68
N ASN A 29 -29.42 -27.11 -33.00
CA ASN A 29 -29.31 -28.21 -33.97
C ASN A 29 -29.36 -27.69 -35.41
N ALA A 30 -28.31 -27.95 -36.18
CA ALA A 30 -28.39 -28.02 -37.64
C ALA A 30 -27.51 -29.18 -38.09
N GLU A 31 -28.17 -30.29 -38.43
CA GLU A 31 -27.60 -31.42 -39.13
C GLU A 31 -27.32 -31.07 -40.60
N ASN A 32 -26.50 -31.93 -41.20
CA ASN A 32 -26.46 -32.32 -42.61
C ASN A 32 -25.43 -31.63 -43.54
N GLY A 33 -24.34 -32.36 -43.80
CA GLY A 33 -23.36 -32.09 -44.86
C GLY A 33 -22.46 -33.31 -45.07
N VAL A 34 -22.82 -34.12 -46.06
CA VAL A 34 -22.23 -35.43 -46.38
C VAL A 34 -21.02 -35.31 -47.31
N ALA A 35 -20.06 -36.23 -47.08
CA ALA A 35 -19.11 -36.87 -48.01
C ALA A 35 -17.80 -36.16 -48.44
N ALA A 36 -16.69 -36.81 -48.05
CA ALA A 36 -15.76 -37.55 -48.94
C ALA A 36 -14.28 -37.19 -48.76
N GLY A 37 -13.48 -38.21 -48.42
CA GLY A 37 -12.14 -38.39 -48.97
C GLY A 37 -10.99 -38.37 -47.97
N GLY A 38 -10.34 -39.53 -47.79
CA GLY A 38 -8.93 -39.58 -47.36
C GLY A 38 -8.59 -40.63 -46.30
N ASP A 39 -8.56 -41.90 -46.71
CA ASP A 39 -7.83 -42.98 -46.01
C ASP A 39 -6.32 -42.72 -46.02
N ALA A 40 -5.65 -42.87 -44.88
CA ALA A 40 -4.47 -43.72 -44.68
C ALA A 40 -3.82 -43.53 -43.30
N ALA A 41 -3.87 -44.59 -42.48
CA ALA A 41 -2.77 -45.22 -41.70
C ALA A 41 -1.85 -44.33 -40.80
N SER A 42 -1.46 -44.67 -39.56
CA SER A 42 -1.48 -45.93 -38.81
C SER A 42 -1.12 -45.71 -37.32
N ALA A 43 -1.70 -46.56 -36.47
CA ALA A 43 -1.08 -47.30 -35.36
C ALA A 43 -0.54 -46.60 -34.09
N GLY A 44 -0.94 -47.17 -32.93
CA GLY A 44 -0.18 -47.17 -31.67
C GLY A 44 -1.02 -46.81 -30.44
N ALA A 45 -1.93 -47.67 -29.96
CA ALA A 45 -1.70 -48.61 -28.85
C ALA A 45 -1.51 -47.96 -27.45
N GLY A 46 -2.42 -48.21 -26.50
CA GLY A 46 -2.14 -47.81 -25.12
C GLY A 46 -3.20 -47.88 -24.02
N ARG A 47 -3.93 -49.00 -23.89
CA ARG A 47 -4.52 -49.57 -22.65
C ARG A 47 -5.35 -48.72 -21.66
N ALA A 48 -6.57 -49.21 -21.48
CA ALA A 48 -7.47 -49.00 -20.36
C ALA A 48 -7.03 -49.68 -19.04
N ARG A 49 -7.55 -49.15 -17.92
CA ARG A 49 -8.08 -49.81 -16.69
C ARG A 49 -8.48 -48.66 -15.75
N GLY A 50 -9.71 -48.51 -15.25
CA GLY A 50 -10.68 -49.48 -14.79
C GLY A 50 -10.58 -49.59 -13.26
N GLY A 51 -11.60 -49.13 -12.51
CA GLY A 51 -11.63 -49.29 -11.05
C GLY A 51 -12.75 -48.50 -10.37
N ALA A 52 -13.93 -49.10 -10.32
CA ALA A 52 -15.10 -48.66 -9.57
C ALA A 52 -15.04 -49.10 -8.09
N GLY A 53 -15.82 -48.43 -7.24
CA GLY A 53 -16.49 -49.08 -6.10
C GLY A 53 -16.30 -48.41 -4.74
N GLY A 54 -17.43 -48.12 -4.07
CA GLY A 54 -17.44 -47.89 -2.62
C GLY A 54 -18.61 -47.06 -2.10
N ALA A 55 -19.80 -47.66 -2.01
CA ALA A 55 -20.95 -47.12 -1.27
C ALA A 55 -21.02 -47.74 0.15
N GLY A 56 -21.58 -46.99 1.12
CA GLY A 56 -22.01 -47.46 2.46
C GLY A 56 -21.86 -46.34 3.50
N ALA A 57 -22.91 -45.61 3.92
CA ALA A 57 -24.07 -45.95 4.76
C ALA A 57 -23.78 -46.01 6.29
N GLY A 58 -24.54 -45.23 7.07
CA GLY A 58 -24.68 -45.36 8.54
C GLY A 58 -24.48 -44.03 9.31
N LYS A 59 -25.48 -43.18 9.57
CA LYS A 59 -26.63 -43.27 10.52
C LYS A 59 -26.27 -42.86 11.97
N GLY A 60 -26.88 -41.76 12.45
CA GLY A 60 -27.33 -41.59 13.84
C GLY A 60 -26.81 -40.38 14.62
N GLY A 61 -27.73 -39.63 15.24
CA GLY A 61 -27.45 -38.90 16.48
C GLY A 61 -27.94 -37.44 16.51
N ALA A 62 -29.20 -37.23 16.90
CA ALA A 62 -29.69 -35.95 17.41
C ALA A 62 -29.55 -35.92 18.93
N ALA A 63 -29.04 -34.83 19.50
CA ALA A 63 -29.32 -34.38 20.86
C ALA A 63 -28.94 -32.90 20.98
N GLY A 64 -29.92 -32.06 21.33
CA GLY A 64 -29.69 -30.67 21.69
C GLY A 64 -29.15 -30.52 23.11
N ASN A 65 -28.59 -29.35 23.39
CA ASN A 65 -28.60 -28.80 24.73
C ASN A 65 -28.49 -27.27 24.67
N ASP A 66 -29.51 -26.61 25.20
CA ASP A 66 -29.51 -25.19 25.58
C ASP A 66 -28.46 -24.94 26.66
N THR A 67 -27.68 -23.86 26.56
CA THR A 67 -27.28 -23.07 27.74
C THR A 67 -26.95 -21.64 27.30
N ALA A 68 -27.77 -20.70 27.76
CA ALA A 68 -27.51 -19.28 27.69
C ALA A 68 -26.79 -18.78 28.95
N ALA A 69 -26.08 -17.67 28.75
CA ALA A 69 -25.80 -16.58 29.68
C ALA A 69 -24.72 -16.76 30.77
N GLY A 70 -23.69 -15.92 30.65
CA GLY A 70 -23.49 -14.84 31.62
C GLY A 70 -22.17 -14.86 32.38
N GLY A 71 -21.34 -13.83 32.18
CA GLY A 71 -20.19 -13.57 33.03
C GLY A 71 -19.32 -12.41 32.56
N ASP A 72 -19.75 -11.20 32.94
CA ASP A 72 -18.94 -10.07 33.43
C ASP A 72 -17.69 -9.62 32.65
N ALA A 73 -17.72 -8.38 32.15
CA ALA A 73 -16.53 -7.54 32.07
C ALA A 73 -16.92 -6.06 32.17
N ALA A 74 -16.63 -5.47 33.33
CA ALA A 74 -16.36 -4.06 33.46
C ALA A 74 -14.87 -3.83 33.20
N ALA A 75 -14.52 -2.98 32.26
CA ALA A 75 -13.34 -2.11 32.30
C ALA A 75 -13.35 -1.24 31.05
N GLY A 76 -13.34 0.08 31.24
CA GLY A 76 -13.10 1.02 30.14
C GLY A 76 -11.71 0.79 29.58
N GLY A 77 -11.65 0.48 28.29
CA GLY A 77 -10.63 0.99 27.39
C GLY A 77 -11.30 2.10 26.59
N GLU A 78 -10.57 3.17 26.33
CA GLU A 78 -10.88 4.00 25.18
C GLU A 78 -10.67 3.07 23.97
N GLU A 79 -11.78 2.50 23.49
CA GLU A 79 -11.83 1.85 22.19
C GLU A 79 -11.56 2.99 21.20
N GLU A 80 -10.33 3.07 20.70
CA GLU A 80 -10.16 3.49 19.31
C GLU A 80 -11.13 2.61 18.53
N GLU A 81 -12.18 3.24 18.00
CA GLU A 81 -13.06 2.57 17.07
C GLU A 81 -12.12 2.06 15.96
N GLU A 82 -11.86 0.75 15.90
CA GLU A 82 -11.58 0.08 14.63
C GLU A 82 -12.67 0.61 13.72
N GLU A 83 -12.35 1.59 12.86
CA GLU A 83 -13.33 2.14 11.95
C GLU A 83 -13.91 0.93 11.21
N ALA A 84 -15.23 0.79 11.21
CA ALA A 84 -15.90 -0.38 10.67
C ALA A 84 -15.68 -0.45 9.14
N GLY A 85 -14.52 -0.95 8.75
CA GLY A 85 -13.99 -0.99 7.40
C GLY A 85 -13.93 -2.42 6.86
N LEU A 86 -13.43 -2.53 5.63
CA LEU A 86 -13.20 -3.79 4.94
C LEU A 86 -11.72 -4.10 4.96
N VAL A 87 -11.32 -5.16 5.67
CA VAL A 87 -9.95 -5.68 5.59
C VAL A 87 -9.88 -6.75 4.51
N LEU A 88 -8.99 -6.56 3.53
CA LEU A 88 -8.73 -7.46 2.43
C LEU A 88 -7.29 -7.97 2.48
N GLU A 89 -7.11 -9.23 2.14
CA GLU A 89 -5.78 -9.81 1.93
C GLU A 89 -5.33 -9.56 0.48
N GLY A 90 -4.24 -8.81 0.34
CA GLY A 90 -3.59 -8.53 -0.92
C GLY A 90 -2.86 -9.75 -1.48
N VAL A 91 -2.84 -9.85 -2.80
CA VAL A 91 -1.94 -10.76 -3.53
C VAL A 91 -1.26 -9.95 -4.61
N PHE A 92 0.07 -9.97 -4.64
CA PHE A 92 0.82 -9.27 -5.69
C PHE A 92 0.41 -9.77 -7.08
N ASP A 93 0.48 -8.87 -8.06
CA ASP A 93 0.10 -9.07 -9.46
C ASP A 93 -1.37 -9.47 -9.68
N THR A 94 -2.21 -9.34 -8.66
CA THR A 94 -3.64 -9.64 -8.73
C THR A 94 -4.47 -8.36 -8.61
N ALA A 95 -5.45 -8.22 -9.49
CA ALA A 95 -6.41 -7.13 -9.44
C ALA A 95 -7.44 -7.35 -8.32
N ILE A 96 -7.63 -6.34 -7.47
CA ILE A 96 -8.55 -6.36 -6.33
C ILE A 96 -9.57 -5.23 -6.52
N ASP A 97 -10.85 -5.58 -6.49
CA ASP A 97 -11.94 -4.58 -6.47
C ASP A 97 -12.04 -4.01 -5.05
N LEU A 98 -11.83 -2.71 -4.92
CA LEU A 98 -11.85 -2.02 -3.63
C LEU A 98 -13.27 -1.67 -3.18
N GLY A 99 -14.27 -1.86 -4.05
CA GLY A 99 -15.61 -1.34 -3.81
C GLY A 99 -15.60 0.18 -3.73
N GLY A 100 -16.69 0.76 -3.21
CA GLY A 100 -16.85 2.19 -3.01
C GLY A 100 -17.91 2.46 -1.96
N GLY A 101 -18.53 3.64 -1.99
CA GLY A 101 -19.52 4.07 -1.01
C GLY A 101 -18.92 4.67 0.26
N ASP A 102 -17.69 5.19 0.18
CA ASP A 102 -16.95 5.80 1.28
C ASP A 102 -16.71 4.86 2.46
N ILE A 103 -16.50 3.57 2.16
CA ILE A 103 -16.12 2.55 3.14
C ILE A 103 -14.59 2.49 3.17
N LEU A 104 -13.99 2.64 4.36
CA LEU A 104 -12.56 2.42 4.56
C LEU A 104 -12.23 0.97 4.19
N THR A 105 -11.21 0.79 3.36
CA THR A 105 -10.76 -0.51 2.88
C THR A 105 -9.26 -0.62 3.03
N ASP A 106 -8.82 -1.60 3.82
CA ASP A 106 -7.41 -1.84 4.13
C ASP A 106 -6.96 -3.10 3.41
N ILE A 107 -5.87 -3.00 2.64
CA ILE A 107 -5.36 -4.11 1.83
C ILE A 107 -3.98 -4.50 2.37
N ASN A 108 -3.95 -5.59 3.12
CA ASN A 108 -2.73 -6.13 3.73
C ASN A 108 -2.00 -7.06 2.76
N TYR A 109 -0.77 -6.72 2.36
CA TYR A 109 0.03 -7.57 1.50
C TYR A 109 0.91 -8.54 2.32
N PRO A 110 1.35 -9.67 1.73
CA PRO A 110 2.26 -10.59 2.40
C PRO A 110 3.55 -9.88 2.88
N PRO A 111 4.07 -10.23 4.07
CA PRO A 111 5.28 -9.61 4.59
C PRO A 111 6.53 -9.98 3.78
N GLY A 112 7.42 -9.00 3.64
CA GLY A 112 8.78 -9.12 3.13
C GLY A 112 9.78 -9.56 4.19
N VAL A 113 10.99 -9.02 4.13
CA VAL A 113 12.09 -9.36 5.06
C VAL A 113 11.88 -8.71 6.43
N ASN A 114 11.38 -7.48 6.43
CA ASN A 114 11.32 -6.61 7.59
C ASN A 114 9.89 -6.21 7.99
N GLY A 115 8.95 -6.17 7.05
CA GLY A 115 7.59 -5.70 7.25
C GLY A 115 6.66 -6.02 6.08
N ALA A 116 5.45 -5.50 6.13
CA ALA A 116 4.42 -5.70 5.12
C ALA A 116 3.94 -4.35 4.58
N LEU A 117 3.62 -4.31 3.29
CA LEU A 117 2.91 -3.19 2.68
C LEU A 117 1.43 -3.27 3.08
N GLU A 118 0.85 -2.13 3.46
CA GLU A 118 -0.58 -1.93 3.48
C GLU A 118 -0.97 -0.78 2.55
N ILE A 119 -2.10 -0.92 1.88
CA ILE A 119 -2.74 0.16 1.13
C ILE A 119 -4.10 0.42 1.78
N GLU A 120 -4.34 1.64 2.24
CA GLU A 120 -5.67 2.05 2.68
C GLU A 120 -6.33 2.94 1.64
N PHE A 121 -7.63 2.69 1.43
CA PHE A 121 -8.43 3.34 0.42
C PHE A 121 -9.82 3.66 0.95
N GLN A 122 -10.29 4.88 0.67
CA GLN A 122 -11.68 5.23 0.86
C GLN A 122 -12.14 6.14 -0.28
N ASN A 123 -13.28 5.81 -0.87
CA ASN A 123 -13.91 6.65 -1.89
C ASN A 123 -15.38 6.30 -2.11
N ALA A 124 -16.16 7.27 -2.58
CA ALA A 124 -17.53 7.05 -3.02
C ALA A 124 -17.62 6.13 -4.25
N ASP A 125 -16.71 6.32 -5.21
CA ASP A 125 -16.66 5.55 -6.45
C ASP A 125 -15.65 4.40 -6.36
N ALA A 126 -16.03 3.27 -6.95
CA ALA A 126 -15.16 2.10 -6.93
C ALA A 126 -13.88 2.25 -7.75
N ARG A 127 -12.83 1.55 -7.30
CA ARG A 127 -11.53 1.45 -7.96
C ARG A 127 -11.05 0.00 -7.98
N VAL A 128 -10.11 -0.28 -8.86
CA VAL A 128 -9.42 -1.58 -8.90
C VAL A 128 -7.95 -1.37 -8.64
N LEU A 129 -7.44 -2.01 -7.59
CA LEU A 129 -6.05 -1.97 -7.18
C LEU A 129 -5.27 -3.13 -7.80
N THR A 130 -4.05 -2.89 -8.24
CA THR A 130 -3.06 -3.92 -8.52
C THR A 130 -1.74 -3.45 -7.96
N VAL A 131 -1.05 -4.31 -7.22
CA VAL A 131 0.29 -4.03 -6.71
C VAL A 131 1.24 -5.11 -7.18
N SER A 132 2.39 -4.71 -7.70
CA SER A 132 3.47 -5.61 -8.13
C SER A 132 4.75 -5.31 -7.37
N GLU A 133 5.54 -6.34 -7.06
CA GLU A 133 6.89 -6.14 -6.51
C GLU A 133 7.92 -5.96 -7.62
N ASN A 134 8.79 -4.97 -7.47
CA ASN A 134 9.98 -4.81 -8.28
C ASN A 134 11.22 -5.20 -7.46
N ALA A 135 11.81 -6.35 -7.82
CA ALA A 135 13.02 -6.88 -7.18
C ALA A 135 14.32 -6.15 -7.59
N ASN A 136 14.23 -5.17 -8.49
CA ASN A 136 15.34 -4.31 -8.88
C ASN A 136 14.89 -2.84 -8.75
N PRO A 137 14.70 -2.35 -7.51
CA PRO A 137 14.23 -0.99 -7.29
C PRO A 137 15.21 0.04 -7.87
N GLY A 138 14.73 1.26 -8.08
CA GLY A 138 15.58 2.42 -8.33
C GLY A 138 16.57 2.69 -7.19
N THR A 139 17.30 3.79 -7.27
CA THR A 139 18.30 4.13 -6.24
C THR A 139 17.63 4.74 -5.01
N ALA A 140 18.08 4.37 -3.81
CA ALA A 140 17.66 5.02 -2.57
C ALA A 140 17.98 6.53 -2.59
N PRO A 141 17.19 7.36 -1.91
CA PRO A 141 17.53 8.77 -1.69
C PRO A 141 18.85 8.88 -0.90
N ALA A 142 19.62 9.95 -1.13
CA ALA A 142 20.87 10.15 -0.42
C ALA A 142 20.65 10.24 1.10
N GLY A 143 21.44 9.48 1.87
CA GLY A 143 21.33 9.43 3.33
C GLY A 143 20.26 8.48 3.86
N PHE A 144 19.66 7.66 3.01
CA PHE A 144 18.66 6.67 3.35
C PHE A 144 19.06 5.27 2.86
N ASP A 145 18.70 4.26 3.63
CA ASP A 145 18.78 2.85 3.28
C ASP A 145 17.36 2.29 3.08
N PHE A 146 17.21 1.36 2.15
CA PHE A 146 15.93 0.67 1.94
C PHE A 146 15.54 -0.17 3.15
N LEU A 147 14.25 -0.15 3.49
CA LEU A 147 13.66 -1.07 4.47
C LEU A 147 13.43 -2.47 3.90
N GLU A 148 13.18 -2.60 2.61
CA GLU A 148 13.00 -3.89 1.92
C GLU A 148 13.88 -3.94 0.66
N PRO A 149 14.34 -5.12 0.21
CA PRO A 149 15.12 -5.24 -1.02
C PRO A 149 14.25 -5.10 -2.29
N VAL A 150 13.00 -4.68 -2.16
CA VAL A 150 12.01 -4.52 -3.22
C VAL A 150 11.35 -3.13 -3.14
N SER A 151 10.74 -2.71 -4.24
CA SER A 151 9.77 -1.61 -4.28
C SER A 151 8.41 -2.13 -4.76
N TYR A 152 7.35 -1.35 -4.50
CA TYR A 152 5.97 -1.70 -4.78
C TYR A 152 5.40 -0.79 -5.86
N ILE A 153 5.04 -1.36 -7.00
CA ILE A 153 4.37 -0.65 -8.09
C ILE A 153 2.87 -0.74 -7.83
N VAL A 154 2.28 0.37 -7.42
CA VAL A 154 0.85 0.50 -7.13
C VAL A 154 0.15 1.09 -8.35
N LYS A 155 -0.89 0.40 -8.81
CA LYS A 155 -1.75 0.81 -9.91
C LYS A 155 -3.21 0.80 -9.47
N LEU A 156 -3.85 1.96 -9.56
CA LEU A 156 -5.24 2.19 -9.26
C LEU A 156 -6.02 2.52 -10.53
N ASP A 157 -6.73 1.53 -11.07
CA ASP A 157 -7.63 1.73 -12.20
C ASP A 157 -8.90 2.49 -11.75
N GLY A 158 -9.31 3.47 -12.56
CA GLY A 158 -10.33 4.46 -12.20
C GLY A 158 -9.75 5.80 -11.75
N GLY A 159 -8.42 5.89 -11.57
CA GLY A 159 -7.69 7.13 -11.27
C GLY A 159 -7.72 7.55 -9.80
N VAL A 160 -6.87 8.53 -9.45
CA VAL A 160 -6.68 9.04 -8.08
C VAL A 160 -7.43 10.34 -7.79
N GLU A 161 -8.21 10.82 -8.75
CA GLU A 161 -8.97 12.05 -8.58
C GLU A 161 -10.15 11.82 -7.62
N GLY A 162 -10.27 12.72 -6.64
CA GLY A 162 -11.41 12.77 -5.72
C GLY A 162 -11.46 11.66 -4.68
N LEU A 163 -10.35 10.94 -4.43
CA LEU A 163 -10.30 9.96 -3.34
C LEU A 163 -10.51 10.63 -1.98
N THR A 164 -11.29 9.99 -1.11
CA THR A 164 -11.53 10.43 0.27
C THR A 164 -10.31 10.15 1.15
N LEU A 165 -9.73 8.94 1.00
CA LEU A 165 -8.48 8.52 1.65
C LEU A 165 -7.61 7.73 0.68
N GLN A 166 -6.30 7.94 0.78
CA GLN A 166 -5.27 7.16 0.11
C GLN A 166 -4.02 7.14 0.99
N LYS A 167 -3.70 5.98 1.57
CA LYS A 167 -2.48 5.77 2.35
C LYS A 167 -1.63 4.63 1.77
N VAL A 168 -0.34 4.73 2.00
CA VAL A 168 0.66 3.72 1.64
C VAL A 168 1.51 3.49 2.87
N ASP A 169 1.21 2.39 3.56
CA ASP A 169 1.68 2.18 4.92
C ASP A 169 2.58 0.94 5.00
N TYR A 170 3.35 0.87 6.07
CA TYR A 170 4.32 -0.21 6.28
C TYR A 170 4.29 -0.69 7.72
N LYS A 171 3.76 -1.90 7.90
CA LYS A 171 3.68 -2.59 9.18
C LYS A 171 4.94 -3.40 9.43
N GLN A 172 5.66 -3.10 10.50
CA GLN A 172 6.81 -3.91 10.87
C GLN A 172 6.38 -5.34 11.24
N THR A 173 7.12 -6.33 10.73
CA THR A 173 6.88 -7.72 11.14
C THR A 173 7.18 -7.89 12.63
N ALA A 174 6.24 -8.46 13.37
CA ALA A 174 6.38 -8.70 14.80
C ALA A 174 7.70 -9.41 15.15
N GLY A 175 8.44 -8.84 16.12
CA GLY A 175 9.72 -9.39 16.57
C GLY A 175 10.94 -8.97 15.75
N ASN A 176 10.75 -8.17 14.69
CA ASN A 176 11.86 -7.46 14.06
C ASN A 176 12.38 -6.34 15.00
N ALA A 177 13.70 -6.20 15.10
CA ALA A 177 14.36 -5.23 15.97
C ALA A 177 14.81 -3.95 15.23
N LEU A 178 14.51 -3.84 13.94
CA LEU A 178 14.84 -2.66 13.14
C LEU A 178 14.07 -1.44 13.67
N ASP A 179 14.76 -0.33 13.93
CA ASP A 179 14.07 0.90 14.32
C ASP A 179 13.54 1.61 13.06
N ILE A 180 12.21 1.69 12.95
CA ILE A 180 11.52 2.36 11.85
C ILE A 180 10.88 3.69 12.27
N SER A 181 11.13 4.18 13.48
CA SER A 181 10.52 5.41 14.02
C SER A 181 10.93 6.71 13.28
N LYS A 182 11.92 6.59 12.39
CA LYS A 182 12.37 7.64 11.47
C LYS A 182 12.19 7.24 10.01
N GLY A 183 11.40 6.19 9.78
CA GLY A 183 11.11 5.68 8.46
C GLY A 183 10.31 6.69 7.64
N VAL A 184 10.49 6.64 6.33
CA VAL A 184 9.77 7.49 5.38
C VAL A 184 9.36 6.70 4.15
N LEU A 185 8.22 7.07 3.58
CA LEU A 185 7.83 6.63 2.24
C LEU A 185 8.57 7.45 1.18
N GLY A 186 9.08 6.78 0.16
CA GLY A 186 9.56 7.41 -1.06
C GLY A 186 8.79 6.97 -2.29
N LYS A 187 8.66 7.87 -3.27
CA LYS A 187 8.09 7.61 -4.60
C LYS A 187 9.16 7.73 -5.67
N LEU A 188 9.22 6.77 -6.60
CA LEU A 188 10.23 6.75 -7.66
C LEU A 188 10.03 7.94 -8.61
N CYS A 189 11.09 8.72 -8.82
CA CYS A 189 11.17 9.65 -9.93
C CYS A 189 11.71 8.92 -11.17
N ASN A 190 10.84 8.69 -12.16
CA ASN A 190 11.19 7.95 -13.38
C ASN A 190 12.32 8.61 -14.19
N ASP A 191 12.42 9.95 -14.15
CA ASP A 191 13.45 10.68 -14.91
C ASP A 191 14.86 10.44 -14.37
N THR A 192 14.99 10.26 -13.05
CA THR A 192 16.29 10.08 -12.37
C THR A 192 16.53 8.66 -11.88
N ASN A 193 15.52 7.77 -12.02
CA ASN A 193 15.51 6.43 -11.45
C ASN A 193 15.97 6.39 -9.97
N THR A 194 15.53 7.40 -9.22
CA THR A 194 15.88 7.61 -7.81
C THR A 194 14.60 7.93 -7.05
N PHE A 195 14.45 7.36 -5.86
CA PHE A 195 13.30 7.68 -5.01
C PHE A 195 13.43 9.09 -4.44
N MET A 196 12.28 9.78 -4.39
CA MET A 196 12.12 11.07 -3.74
C MET A 196 11.37 10.86 -2.43
N VAL A 197 11.72 11.62 -1.38
CA VAL A 197 11.08 11.57 -0.06
C VAL A 197 10.63 12.96 0.38
N GLY A 198 9.78 13.01 1.40
CA GLY A 198 9.27 14.24 2.00
C GLY A 198 7.94 14.70 1.39
N ALA A 199 7.59 15.98 1.60
CA ALA A 199 6.26 16.51 1.33
C ALA A 199 5.76 16.38 -0.13
N ALA A 200 6.66 16.14 -1.09
CA ALA A 200 6.26 15.87 -2.47
C ALA A 200 5.63 14.48 -2.67
N VAL A 201 5.84 13.55 -1.72
CA VAL A 201 5.25 12.21 -1.71
C VAL A 201 3.96 12.20 -0.88
N GLY A 202 4.06 12.68 0.35
CA GLY A 202 2.98 12.64 1.34
C GLY A 202 3.44 13.10 2.71
N GLU A 203 2.51 13.14 3.65
CA GLU A 203 2.79 13.36 5.07
C GLU A 203 2.95 12.00 5.76
N THR A 204 4.14 11.74 6.29
CA THR A 204 4.47 10.48 6.97
C THR A 204 4.40 10.65 8.48
N GLU A 205 3.73 9.72 9.14
CA GLU A 205 3.67 9.55 10.58
C GLU A 205 4.22 8.18 10.99
N PHE A 206 4.79 8.08 12.18
CA PHE A 206 5.13 6.81 12.80
C PHE A 206 4.15 6.53 13.93
N GLU A 207 3.42 5.44 13.81
CA GLU A 207 2.43 4.99 14.77
C GLU A 207 3.10 3.94 15.67
N ALA A 208 3.43 4.35 16.90
CA ALA A 208 4.31 3.60 17.79
C ALA A 208 3.65 2.33 18.34
N GLU A 209 2.33 2.39 18.53
CA GLU A 209 1.47 1.33 19.02
C GLU A 209 1.35 0.19 17.99
N GLU A 210 1.34 0.52 16.71
CA GLU A 210 1.21 -0.43 15.59
C GLU A 210 2.56 -0.83 14.98
N LEU A 211 3.64 -0.12 15.33
CA LEU A 211 4.95 -0.23 14.68
C LEU A 211 4.82 -0.04 13.17
N GLU A 212 4.20 1.08 12.79
CA GLU A 212 3.83 1.37 11.43
C GLU A 212 4.34 2.73 10.96
N ILE A 213 4.78 2.80 9.71
CA ILE A 213 4.97 4.05 8.99
C ILE A 213 3.70 4.29 8.16
N ALA A 214 2.87 5.24 8.59
CA ALA A 214 1.67 5.62 7.86
C ALA A 214 1.94 6.84 6.97
N THR A 215 1.54 6.82 5.71
CA THR A 215 1.72 7.98 4.81
C THR A 215 0.48 8.26 3.98
N ILE A 216 -0.16 9.39 4.24
CA ILE A 216 -1.20 9.93 3.34
C ILE A 216 -0.50 10.48 2.09
N VAL A 217 -0.81 9.90 0.93
CA VAL A 217 -0.21 10.29 -0.34
C VAL A 217 -1.12 11.23 -1.13
N THR A 218 -0.54 11.96 -2.08
CA THR A 218 -1.32 12.79 -3.02
C THR A 218 -1.73 12.03 -4.28
N ASP A 219 -1.04 10.93 -4.60
CA ASP A 219 -1.30 10.09 -5.75
C ASP A 219 -0.83 8.66 -5.47
N LEU A 220 -1.79 7.78 -5.24
CA LEU A 220 -1.61 6.35 -4.98
C LEU A 220 -0.99 5.59 -6.18
N ASN A 221 -1.02 6.13 -7.41
CA ASN A 221 -0.33 5.50 -8.54
C ASN A 221 1.16 5.80 -8.50
N GLY A 222 2.00 4.77 -8.58
CA GLY A 222 3.44 4.95 -8.66
C GLY A 222 4.24 3.74 -8.21
N GLU A 223 5.55 3.90 -8.19
CA GLU A 223 6.45 2.93 -7.54
C GLU A 223 6.94 3.52 -6.22
N PHE A 224 6.77 2.76 -5.16
CA PHE A 224 7.02 3.18 -3.79
C PHE A 224 8.02 2.27 -3.09
N ALA A 225 8.77 2.83 -2.16
CA ALA A 225 9.61 2.06 -1.25
C ALA A 225 9.72 2.79 0.09
N PHE A 226 10.00 2.03 1.14
CA PHE A 226 10.18 2.56 2.49
C PHE A 226 11.66 2.62 2.83
N PHE A 227 12.04 3.66 3.57
CA PHE A 227 13.43 3.99 3.85
C PHE A 227 13.63 4.35 5.31
N VAL A 228 14.82 4.08 5.83
CA VAL A 228 15.30 4.62 7.12
C VAL A 228 16.58 5.42 6.91
N PRO A 229 16.87 6.42 7.74
CA PRO A 229 18.13 7.14 7.65
C PRO A 229 19.32 6.18 7.75
N SER A 230 20.26 6.29 6.81
CA SER A 230 21.48 5.49 6.87
C SER A 230 22.25 5.82 8.16
N ALA A 231 22.99 4.86 8.70
CA ALA A 231 23.72 5.02 9.96
C ALA A 231 24.66 6.25 10.01
N GLY A 232 25.15 6.72 8.86
CA GLY A 232 25.96 7.95 8.76
C GLY A 232 25.18 9.27 8.74
N ALA A 233 23.90 9.24 8.37
CA ALA A 233 23.01 10.40 8.32
C ALA A 233 22.36 10.69 9.68
N ALA A 234 22.06 9.65 10.47
CA ALA A 234 21.50 9.77 11.81
C ALA A 234 22.40 10.54 12.80
N ALA A 235 23.71 10.59 12.55
CA ALA A 235 24.69 11.28 13.41
C ALA A 235 24.84 12.79 13.14
N GLY A 236 24.17 13.35 12.12
CA GLY A 236 24.32 14.74 11.70
C GLY A 236 23.16 15.68 12.07
N GLY A 237 22.09 15.16 12.67
CA GLY A 237 20.80 15.87 12.83
C GLY A 237 20.60 16.70 14.09
N GLU A 238 21.52 16.65 15.06
CA GLU A 238 21.44 17.48 16.28
C GLU A 238 22.51 18.57 16.28
N ALA A 239 22.30 19.63 15.49
CA ALA A 239 22.98 20.90 15.70
C ALA A 239 22.10 22.04 15.15
N GLY A 240 21.27 22.65 16.01
CA GLY A 240 20.40 23.72 15.53
C GLY A 240 19.56 24.49 16.53
N ALA A 241 19.91 24.59 17.82
CA ALA A 241 19.34 25.63 18.69
C ALA A 241 20.31 26.08 19.80
N GLY A 242 20.90 27.26 19.58
CA GLY A 242 21.29 28.20 20.64
C GLY A 242 22.58 27.94 21.40
N GLY A 243 23.65 28.67 21.04
CA GLY A 243 24.83 28.79 21.90
C GLY A 243 26.01 29.51 21.27
N GLU A 244 25.92 30.83 21.06
CA GLU A 244 27.13 31.66 21.01
C GLU A 244 27.73 31.74 22.43
N ALA A 245 28.93 31.18 22.61
CA ALA A 245 30.13 31.94 22.97
C ALA A 245 31.28 31.03 23.43
N GLY A 246 32.39 31.09 22.68
CA GLY A 246 33.73 31.09 23.25
C GLY A 246 34.51 29.78 23.23
N GLY A 247 35.62 29.76 22.48
CA GLY A 247 36.74 28.86 22.76
C GLY A 247 37.44 28.31 21.52
N ALA A 248 38.44 29.04 21.01
CA ALA A 248 39.35 28.57 19.98
C ALA A 248 40.24 27.41 20.46
N ALA A 249 40.50 26.44 19.58
CA ALA A 249 41.84 26.05 19.11
C ALA A 249 41.84 24.69 18.36
N GLY A 250 42.45 24.66 17.17
CA GLY A 250 43.37 23.57 16.81
C GLY A 250 42.91 22.44 15.88
N GLY A 251 42.68 22.76 14.59
CA GLY A 251 43.25 22.03 13.44
C GLY A 251 42.79 20.60 13.09
N LYS A 252 42.18 20.44 11.91
CA LYS A 252 42.85 19.87 10.72
C LYS A 252 42.03 20.10 9.45
N ALA A 253 42.72 20.63 8.44
CA ALA A 253 42.21 20.98 7.13
C ALA A 253 41.98 19.74 6.24
N GLY A 254 40.91 19.76 5.45
CA GLY A 254 40.72 18.86 4.32
C GLY A 254 39.27 18.63 3.93
N ALA A 255 38.53 19.68 3.54
CA ALA A 255 37.24 19.53 2.83
C ALA A 255 36.66 20.83 2.21
N ASN A 256 37.22 22.03 2.49
CA ASN A 256 36.56 23.30 2.11
C ASN A 256 37.18 24.05 0.93
N THR A 257 38.16 23.50 0.22
CA THR A 257 38.81 24.20 -0.90
C THR A 257 37.94 24.23 -2.18
N GLU A 258 37.01 23.29 -2.34
CA GLU A 258 36.18 23.19 -3.56
C GLU A 258 34.99 24.18 -3.54
N LEU A 259 34.38 24.42 -2.36
CA LEU A 259 33.23 25.32 -2.23
C LEU A 259 33.60 26.82 -2.35
N SER A 260 34.81 27.22 -1.93
CA SER A 260 35.25 28.61 -2.10
C SER A 260 35.58 28.94 -3.55
N ALA A 261 36.11 27.98 -4.31
CA ALA A 261 36.41 28.16 -5.73
C ALA A 261 35.13 28.33 -6.57
N ILE A 262 34.07 27.57 -6.25
CA ILE A 262 32.75 27.69 -6.89
C ILE A 262 32.11 29.06 -6.59
N SER A 263 32.24 29.54 -5.36
CA SER A 263 31.76 30.87 -4.92
C SER A 263 32.45 32.02 -5.68
N GLU A 264 33.77 31.96 -5.85
CA GLU A 264 34.52 32.97 -6.60
C GLU A 264 34.20 32.93 -8.11
N GLN A 265 34.03 31.75 -8.70
CA GLN A 265 33.65 31.63 -10.11
C GLN A 265 32.23 32.14 -10.37
N LEU A 266 31.27 31.87 -9.48
CA LEU A 266 29.91 32.41 -9.56
C LEU A 266 29.89 33.94 -9.44
N SER A 267 30.71 34.50 -8.54
CA SER A 267 30.83 35.95 -8.37
C SER A 267 31.42 36.63 -9.61
N GLN A 268 32.41 36.00 -10.25
CA GLN A 268 32.98 36.49 -11.52
C GLN A 268 31.98 36.39 -12.68
N LEU A 269 31.20 35.32 -12.76
CA LEU A 269 30.18 35.14 -13.79
C LEU A 269 29.04 36.16 -13.65
N ILE A 270 28.58 36.42 -12.42
CA ILE A 270 27.56 37.44 -12.14
C ILE A 270 28.07 38.84 -12.48
N SER A 271 29.33 39.15 -12.17
CA SER A 271 29.96 40.43 -12.54
C SER A 271 30.08 40.62 -14.06
N LEU A 272 30.31 39.53 -14.81
CA LEU A 272 30.38 39.55 -16.26
C LEU A 272 28.99 39.72 -16.91
N LEU A 273 27.96 39.09 -16.34
CA LEU A 273 26.57 39.16 -16.82
C LEU A 273 25.88 40.49 -16.49
N THR A 274 26.25 41.13 -15.38
CA THR A 274 25.65 42.40 -14.94
C THR A 274 26.29 43.64 -15.56
N GLY A 275 27.32 43.47 -16.39
CA GLY A 275 27.79 44.48 -17.34
C GLY A 275 28.22 45.79 -16.69
N GLY A 276 29.49 45.86 -16.29
CA GLY A 276 30.14 47.10 -15.88
C GLY A 276 30.04 48.17 -16.96
N ARG A 277 29.06 49.08 -16.84
CA ARG A 277 29.17 50.45 -17.34
C ARG A 277 29.74 51.28 -16.19
N GLN A 278 31.01 51.63 -16.31
CA GLN A 278 31.47 52.90 -15.75
C GLN A 278 30.82 54.05 -16.53
#